data_AF-A0A7R9ACZ8-F1
#
_entry.id   AF-A0A7R9ACZ8-F1
#
_cell.length_a   1.000
_cell.length_b   1.000
_cell.length_c   1.000
_cell.angle_alpha   90.00
_cell.angle_beta   90.00
_cell.angle_gamma   90.00
#
_symmetry.space_group_name_H-M   'P 1'
#
loop_
_entity.id
_entity.type
_entity.pdbx_description
1 polymer ?
#
loop_
_entity_poly.entity_id
_entity_poly.type
_entity_poly.pdbx_seq_one_letter_code
_entity_poly.pdbx_strand_id
1 'polypeptide(L)'
;MDAFGLVLLALAGSAGSVSSATGGGPTSRWTAGPRQDEGLAVELHEGGDYAILVNGQYWLQNAATYFNVDGTLYSTADGTLALTDGPVEGSGSDALGPYRLFTWTWAAGAAAIETSVAVYDDSPSLVFGQKFLSAVAGTSLGDPNGVVSSFPSFQVQDGLPEKGFLSIYGRFLGQKRVTIAK
;
A
#
# COMPACT_ATOMS: atom_id res chain seq x y z
N MET A 1 4.92 2.06 -22.09
CA MET A 1 3.56 2.15 -21.52
C MET A 1 3.71 1.84 -20.06
N ASP A 2 3.70 2.86 -19.22
CA ASP A 2 3.89 2.69 -17.77
C ASP A 2 2.53 2.32 -17.16
N ALA A 3 2.42 1.10 -16.65
CA ALA A 3 1.22 0.65 -15.96
C ALA A 3 1.28 1.14 -14.50
N PHE A 4 0.47 2.16 -14.18
CA PHE A 4 0.28 2.64 -12.81
C PHE A 4 -1.01 2.02 -12.23
N GLY A 5 -0.86 1.20 -11.20
CA GLY A 5 -1.97 0.82 -10.32
C GLY A 5 -2.07 1.85 -9.20
N LEU A 6 -3.24 2.48 -9.06
CA LEU A 6 -3.51 3.47 -8.02
C LEU A 6 -4.65 2.97 -7.12
N VAL A 7 -4.39 2.86 -5.82
CA VAL A 7 -5.43 2.62 -4.82
C VAL A 7 -5.48 3.82 -3.89
N LEU A 8 -6.65 4.48 -3.83
CA LEU A 8 -6.91 5.61 -2.94
C LEU A 8 -7.79 5.16 -1.77
N LEU A 9 -7.34 5.44 -0.56
CA LEU A 9 -8.12 5.26 0.67
C LEU A 9 -8.29 6.63 1.32
N ALA A 10 -9.54 7.08 1.51
CA ALA A 10 -9.84 8.38 2.11
C ALA A 10 -10.92 8.23 3.19
N LEU A 11 -10.73 8.93 4.33
CA LEU A 11 -11.76 9.13 5.34
C LEU A 11 -12.32 10.57 5.23
N ALA A 12 -13.50 10.82 5.79
CA ALA A 12 -14.01 12.19 5.92
C ALA A 12 -13.63 12.71 7.33
N GLY A 13 -12.69 13.66 7.42
CA GLY A 13 -12.27 14.27 8.67
C GLY A 13 -11.21 15.36 8.46
N SER A 14 -11.11 16.32 9.39
CA SER A 14 -10.09 17.39 9.36
C SER A 14 -8.80 16.95 10.04
N ALA A 15 -7.65 17.13 9.38
CA ALA A 15 -6.34 16.65 9.82
C ALA A 15 -5.43 17.77 10.39
N GLY A 16 -4.57 17.41 11.36
CA GLY A 16 -3.38 18.17 11.75
C GLY A 16 -2.21 17.20 11.95
N SER A 17 -1.08 17.43 11.27
CA SER A 17 -0.01 16.45 11.04
C SER A 17 1.07 16.39 12.14
N VAL A 18 1.54 15.18 12.46
CA VAL A 18 2.74 14.93 13.30
C VAL A 18 3.55 13.78 12.70
N SER A 19 4.86 13.98 12.54
CA SER A 19 5.84 12.93 12.23
C SER A 19 6.67 12.65 13.48
N SER A 20 6.79 11.39 13.89
CA SER A 20 7.73 11.00 14.94
C SER A 20 8.46 9.73 14.55
N ALA A 21 9.77 9.83 14.36
CA ALA A 21 10.68 8.70 14.31
C ALA A 21 11.23 8.46 15.71
N THR A 22 10.82 7.37 16.37
CA THR A 22 11.50 6.93 17.60
C THR A 22 12.69 6.07 17.22
N GLY A 23 13.89 6.65 17.30
CA GLY A 23 15.15 5.94 17.07
C GLY A 23 15.52 5.02 18.24
N GLY A 24 15.90 3.77 17.92
CA GLY A 24 16.60 2.87 18.84
C GLY A 24 16.35 1.37 18.64
N GLY A 25 16.93 0.75 17.60
CA GLY A 25 16.92 -0.70 17.36
C GLY A 25 16.68 -1.07 15.88
N PRO A 26 17.04 -2.29 15.41
CA PRO A 26 17.14 -2.68 13.99
C PRO A 26 15.81 -2.78 13.21
N THR A 27 14.76 -2.12 13.68
CA THR A 27 13.49 -1.97 12.98
C THR A 27 13.01 -0.54 13.21
N SER A 28 13.39 0.39 12.32
CA SER A 28 12.82 1.73 12.41
C SER A 28 11.33 1.69 12.05
N ARG A 29 10.52 2.35 12.87
CA ARG A 29 9.06 2.44 12.75
C ARG A 29 8.71 3.88 12.45
N TRP A 30 7.97 4.09 11.37
CA TRP A 30 7.51 5.40 10.94
C TRP A 30 6.00 5.45 11.01
N THR A 31 5.46 6.46 11.68
CA THR A 31 4.02 6.74 11.64
C THR A 31 3.81 8.05 10.90
N ALA A 32 2.97 8.01 9.87
CA ALA A 32 2.64 9.17 9.06
C ALA A 32 1.11 9.34 8.99
N GLY A 33 0.62 10.56 9.28
CA GLY A 33 -0.78 10.95 9.26
C GLY A 33 -1.06 12.17 10.16
N PRO A 34 -2.33 12.57 10.33
CA PRO A 34 -2.74 13.44 11.42
C PRO A 34 -2.37 12.82 12.78
N ARG A 35 -2.42 13.62 13.87
CA ARG A 35 -2.13 13.19 15.25
C ARG A 35 -2.61 11.75 15.50
N GLN A 36 -1.76 10.93 16.12
CA GLN A 36 -1.99 9.48 16.31
C GLN A 36 -3.32 9.15 17.01
N ASP A 37 -3.94 10.16 17.64
CA ASP A 37 -5.13 10.06 18.46
C ASP A 37 -6.42 10.35 17.65
N GLU A 38 -6.32 10.95 16.46
CA GLU A 38 -7.46 11.39 15.63
C GLU A 38 -7.13 11.26 14.12
N GLY A 39 -7.81 10.34 13.41
CA GLY A 39 -7.80 10.28 11.94
C GLY A 39 -7.13 9.05 11.30
N LEU A 40 -6.82 9.14 9.99
CA LEU A 40 -6.24 8.08 9.17
C LEU A 40 -4.71 8.15 9.17
N ALA A 41 -4.02 7.13 9.65
CA ALA A 41 -2.56 7.06 9.63
C ALA A 41 -2.05 5.75 9.01
N VAL A 42 -0.78 5.75 8.61
CA VAL A 42 -0.06 4.55 8.20
C VAL A 42 1.17 4.37 9.08
N GLU A 43 1.36 3.15 9.55
CA GLU A 43 2.59 2.66 10.15
C GLU A 43 3.38 1.91 9.09
N LEU A 44 4.66 2.25 8.97
CA LEU A 44 5.58 1.74 7.96
C LEU A 44 6.83 1.18 8.64
N HIS A 45 7.34 0.08 8.10
CA HIS A 45 8.55 -0.58 8.57
C HIS A 45 9.61 -0.65 7.47
N GLU A 46 10.88 -0.75 7.87
CA GLU A 46 12.01 -0.90 6.94
C GLU A 46 11.83 -2.08 5.99
N GLY A 47 11.34 -3.22 6.50
CA GLY A 47 11.10 -4.43 5.71
C GLY A 47 9.98 -4.36 4.68
N GLY A 48 9.33 -3.21 4.51
CA GLY A 48 8.21 -3.02 3.59
C GLY A 48 6.85 -3.48 4.14
N ASP A 49 6.81 -3.89 5.41
CA ASP A 49 5.56 -4.10 6.14
C ASP A 49 4.88 -2.77 6.45
N TYR A 50 3.55 -2.79 6.48
CA TYR A 50 2.75 -1.61 6.79
C TYR A 50 1.41 -1.96 7.42
N ALA A 51 0.88 -1.03 8.21
CA ALA A 51 -0.45 -1.12 8.76
C ALA A 51 -1.17 0.22 8.66
N ILE A 52 -2.47 0.19 8.45
CA ILE A 52 -3.32 1.37 8.45
C ILE A 52 -4.02 1.45 9.80
N LEU A 53 -3.95 2.65 10.39
CA LEU A 53 -4.58 2.97 11.66
C LEU A 53 -5.70 3.98 11.43
N VAL A 54 -6.79 3.80 12.16
CA VAL A 54 -7.89 4.76 12.22
C VAL A 54 -8.12 5.10 13.69
N ASN A 55 -8.00 6.39 14.02
CA ASN A 55 -8.08 6.89 15.39
C ASN A 55 -7.15 6.13 16.34
N GLY A 56 -5.89 5.92 15.91
CA GLY A 56 -4.88 5.20 16.67
C GLY A 56 -5.06 3.68 16.78
N GLN A 57 -6.13 3.11 16.21
CA GLN A 57 -6.39 1.67 16.26
C GLN A 57 -6.03 1.00 14.94
N TYR A 58 -5.40 -0.18 15.01
CA TYR A 58 -5.13 -0.99 13.83
C TYR A 58 -6.43 -1.33 13.09
N TRP A 59 -6.51 -0.85 11.86
CA TRP A 59 -7.65 -1.08 11.00
C TRP A 59 -7.34 -2.12 9.94
N LEU A 60 -6.21 -2.00 9.25
CA LEU A 60 -5.75 -2.97 8.25
C LEU A 60 -4.27 -3.29 8.48
N GLN A 61 -3.90 -4.56 8.36
CA GLN A 61 -2.51 -5.02 8.40
C GLN A 61 -2.14 -5.56 7.02
N ASN A 62 -0.93 -5.30 6.56
CA ASN A 62 -0.49 -5.81 5.26
C ASN A 62 -0.54 -7.34 5.22
N ALA A 63 -0.92 -7.86 4.06
CA ALA A 63 -0.67 -9.24 3.68
C ALA A 63 0.60 -9.33 2.84
N ALA A 64 0.98 -10.56 2.47
CA ALA A 64 2.10 -10.79 1.59
C ALA A 64 1.88 -10.12 0.23
N THR A 65 2.85 -9.29 -0.15
CA THR A 65 2.94 -8.72 -1.49
C THR A 65 3.57 -9.74 -2.45
N TYR A 66 3.02 -9.84 -3.66
CA TYR A 66 3.56 -10.63 -4.75
C TYR A 66 3.50 -9.89 -6.09
N PHE A 67 4.38 -10.29 -7.01
CA PHE A 67 4.38 -9.84 -8.40
C PHE A 67 4.60 -11.04 -9.32
N ASN A 68 3.86 -11.11 -10.43
CA ASN A 68 4.15 -12.03 -11.52
C ASN A 68 5.10 -11.38 -12.52
N VAL A 69 6.28 -11.98 -12.69
CA VAL A 69 7.36 -11.51 -13.55
C VAL A 69 7.80 -12.69 -14.39
N ASP A 70 7.66 -12.57 -15.71
CA ASP A 70 8.02 -13.61 -16.67
C ASP A 70 7.39 -14.98 -16.35
N GLY A 71 6.09 -14.98 -16.04
CA GLY A 71 5.33 -16.18 -15.66
C GLY A 71 5.65 -16.75 -14.28
N THR A 72 6.63 -16.19 -13.57
CA THR A 72 7.03 -16.62 -12.22
C THR A 72 6.42 -15.70 -11.17
N LEU A 73 5.79 -16.29 -10.16
CA LEU A 73 5.24 -15.55 -9.02
C LEU A 73 6.33 -15.36 -7.96
N TYR A 74 6.68 -14.10 -7.68
CA TYR A 74 7.60 -13.75 -6.61
C TYR A 74 6.80 -13.16 -5.44
N SER A 75 7.05 -13.62 -4.21
CA SER A 75 6.29 -13.24 -3.03
C SER A 75 7.17 -12.92 -1.82
N THR A 76 6.70 -12.00 -0.98
CA THR A 76 7.29 -11.75 0.35
C THR A 76 7.06 -12.93 1.30
N ALA A 77 5.99 -13.72 1.10
CA ALA A 77 5.66 -14.85 1.98
C ALA A 77 6.66 -16.01 1.90
N ASP A 78 7.21 -16.27 0.70
CA ASP A 78 8.18 -17.33 0.46
C ASP A 78 9.61 -16.80 0.31
N GLY A 79 9.79 -15.47 0.45
CA GLY A 79 11.08 -14.80 0.37
C GLY A 79 11.66 -14.68 -1.05
N THR A 80 10.90 -15.05 -2.09
CA THR A 80 11.37 -14.93 -3.47
C THR A 80 11.32 -13.48 -3.98
N LEU A 81 10.43 -12.64 -3.41
CA LEU A 81 10.44 -11.19 -3.59
C LEU A 81 11.30 -10.55 -2.51
N ALA A 82 12.48 -10.08 -2.88
CA ALA A 82 13.45 -9.53 -1.93
C ALA A 82 13.39 -8.00 -1.90
N LEU A 83 13.34 -7.43 -0.70
CA LEU A 83 13.54 -5.99 -0.54
C LEU A 83 15.02 -5.66 -0.83
N THR A 84 15.26 -4.67 -1.68
CA THR A 84 16.62 -4.25 -2.07
C THR A 84 16.98 -2.84 -1.60
N ASP A 85 15.99 -1.98 -1.41
CA ASP A 85 16.20 -0.61 -0.93
C ASP A 85 14.93 -0.04 -0.28
N GLY A 86 15.11 0.97 0.58
CA GLY A 86 14.06 1.77 1.20
C GLY A 86 13.71 1.43 2.66
N PRO A 87 12.73 2.14 3.26
CA PRO A 87 11.96 3.21 2.62
C PRO A 87 12.82 4.46 2.37
N VAL A 88 12.71 5.00 1.15
CA VAL A 88 13.19 6.35 0.85
C VAL A 88 12.03 7.31 1.02
N GLU A 89 12.22 8.35 1.84
CA GLU A 89 11.23 9.42 2.02
C GLU A 89 11.42 10.52 0.97
N GLY A 90 10.30 10.98 0.41
CA GLY A 90 10.20 12.14 -0.45
C GLY A 90 8.95 12.95 -0.13
N SER A 91 8.74 14.02 -0.87
CA SER A 91 7.55 14.89 -0.72
C SER A 91 7.09 15.41 -2.07
N GLY A 92 5.80 15.67 -2.19
CA GLY A 92 5.20 16.25 -3.39
C GLY A 92 3.88 16.95 -3.09
N SER A 93 3.19 17.37 -4.13
CA SER A 93 1.84 17.92 -4.04
C SER A 93 1.08 17.66 -5.32
N ASP A 94 -0.22 17.38 -5.19
CA ASP A 94 -1.15 17.25 -6.30
C ASP A 94 -2.53 17.82 -5.93
N ALA A 95 -3.58 17.46 -6.68
CA ALA A 95 -4.95 17.94 -6.46
C ALA A 95 -5.56 17.55 -5.09
N LEU A 96 -5.01 16.54 -4.40
CA LEU A 96 -5.41 16.14 -3.05
C LEU A 96 -4.63 16.87 -1.95
N GLY A 97 -3.63 17.68 -2.31
CA GLY A 97 -2.82 18.48 -1.40
C GLY A 97 -1.34 18.09 -1.37
N PRO A 98 -0.55 18.67 -0.45
CA PRO A 98 0.81 18.23 -0.17
C PRO A 98 0.82 16.82 0.46
N TYR A 99 1.83 16.03 0.11
CA TYR A 99 2.01 14.69 0.64
C TYR A 99 3.49 14.36 0.90
N ARG A 100 3.70 13.42 1.81
CA ARG A 100 4.96 12.69 1.99
C ARG A 100 4.86 11.33 1.30
N LEU A 101 5.92 10.93 0.61
CA LEU A 101 5.98 9.71 -0.18
C LEU A 101 7.03 8.78 0.42
N PHE A 102 6.68 7.53 0.66
CA PHE A 102 7.59 6.48 1.11
C PHE A 102 7.69 5.43 0.03
N THR A 103 8.91 5.11 -0.42
CA THR A 103 9.15 4.19 -1.53
C THR A 103 10.09 3.06 -1.15
N TRP A 104 9.73 1.83 -1.51
CA TRP A 104 10.56 0.63 -1.40
C TRP A 104 10.85 0.07 -2.78
N THR A 105 12.03 -0.51 -2.95
CA THR A 105 12.42 -1.20 -4.18
C THR A 105 12.61 -2.68 -3.93
N TRP A 106 11.94 -3.50 -4.73
CA TRP A 106 11.92 -4.95 -4.65
C TRP A 106 12.61 -5.58 -5.86
N ALA A 107 13.35 -6.66 -5.64
CA ALA A 107 13.85 -7.55 -6.68
C ALA A 107 12.94 -8.77 -6.82
N ALA A 108 12.46 -8.97 -8.04
CA ALA A 108 11.71 -10.16 -8.48
C ALA A 108 12.49 -10.80 -9.64
N GLY A 109 13.45 -11.67 -9.29
CA GLY A 109 14.43 -12.18 -10.27
C GLY A 109 15.30 -11.06 -10.82
N ALA A 110 15.25 -10.84 -12.15
CA ALA A 110 15.98 -9.76 -12.82
C ALA A 110 15.19 -8.43 -12.89
N ALA A 111 13.92 -8.41 -12.47
CA ALA A 111 13.09 -7.21 -12.48
C ALA A 111 13.21 -6.44 -11.16
N ALA A 112 13.19 -5.10 -11.27
CA ALA A 112 13.09 -4.19 -10.14
C ALA A 112 11.72 -3.50 -10.15
N ILE A 113 11.09 -3.47 -8.98
CA ILE A 113 9.72 -2.96 -8.81
C ILE A 113 9.72 -1.98 -7.64
N GLU A 114 9.17 -0.79 -7.85
CA GLU A 114 8.91 0.18 -6.78
C GLU A 114 7.49 0.01 -6.27
N THR A 115 7.33 0.03 -4.95
CA THR A 115 6.05 0.24 -4.28
C THR A 115 6.12 1.50 -3.45
N SER A 116 5.02 2.23 -3.36
CA SER A 116 4.99 3.46 -2.58
C SER A 116 3.69 3.69 -1.82
N VAL A 117 3.81 4.50 -0.77
CA VAL A 117 2.69 5.03 0.00
C VAL A 117 2.84 6.54 0.08
N ALA A 118 1.88 7.28 -0.46
CA ALA A 118 1.76 8.71 -0.26
C ALA A 118 0.76 9.01 0.87
N VAL A 119 1.17 9.87 1.80
CA VAL A 119 0.40 10.29 2.97
C VAL A 119 0.15 11.78 2.85
N TYR A 120 -1.11 12.17 2.74
CA TYR A 120 -1.48 13.58 2.58
C TYR A 120 -1.55 14.28 3.93
N ASP A 121 -0.97 15.47 4.01
CA ASP A 121 -0.90 16.22 5.27
C ASP A 121 -2.21 16.97 5.56
N ASP A 122 -2.88 17.43 4.49
CA ASP A 122 -4.09 18.27 4.57
C ASP A 122 -5.41 17.49 4.43
N SER A 123 -5.33 16.19 4.09
CA SER A 123 -6.49 15.32 4.00
C SER A 123 -6.19 13.95 4.60
N PRO A 124 -7.14 13.29 5.26
CA PRO A 124 -6.97 11.92 5.77
C PRO A 124 -7.06 10.92 4.61
N SER A 125 -6.06 10.98 3.73
CA SER A 125 -5.96 10.20 2.50
C SER A 125 -4.61 9.49 2.44
N LEU A 126 -4.64 8.23 2.01
CA LEU A 126 -3.48 7.41 1.69
C LEU A 126 -3.60 6.96 0.24
N VAL A 127 -2.51 7.04 -0.49
CA VAL A 127 -2.42 6.55 -1.87
C VAL A 127 -1.31 5.53 -1.98
N PHE A 128 -1.64 4.33 -2.43
CA PHE A 128 -0.68 3.28 -2.71
C PHE A 128 -0.37 3.25 -4.20
N GLY A 129 0.91 3.13 -4.53
CA GLY A 129 1.41 3.05 -5.90
C GLY A 129 2.33 1.87 -6.11
N GLN A 130 2.38 1.39 -7.35
CA GLN A 130 3.40 0.45 -7.81
C GLN A 130 3.91 0.87 -9.20
N LYS A 131 5.18 0.57 -9.47
CA LYS A 131 5.84 0.88 -10.74
C LYS A 131 6.91 -0.16 -11.05
N PHE A 132 6.91 -0.68 -12.28
CA PHE A 132 8.00 -1.52 -12.77
C PHE A 132 9.12 -0.61 -13.29
N LEU A 133 10.33 -0.74 -12.75
CA LEU A 133 11.47 0.12 -13.11
C LEU A 133 12.10 -0.23 -14.45
N SER A 134 11.84 -1.44 -14.94
CA SER A 134 12.24 -1.91 -16.25
C SER A 134 11.06 -2.56 -16.96
N ALA A 135 11.13 -2.64 -18.29
CA ALA A 135 10.16 -3.43 -19.03
C ALA A 135 10.32 -4.90 -18.64
N VAL A 136 9.24 -5.50 -18.15
CA VAL A 136 9.21 -6.91 -17.75
C VAL A 136 8.37 -7.68 -18.78
N ALA A 137 8.99 -8.67 -19.42
CA ALA A 137 8.28 -9.60 -20.30
C ALA A 137 7.42 -10.56 -19.47
N GLY A 138 6.37 -11.13 -20.09
CA GLY A 138 5.57 -12.17 -19.45
C GLY A 138 4.84 -11.75 -18.17
N THR A 139 4.55 -10.44 -18.00
CA THR A 139 3.69 -9.95 -16.91
C THR A 139 2.20 -10.26 -17.14
N SER A 140 1.82 -10.55 -18.39
CA SER A 140 0.47 -11.04 -18.69
C SER A 140 0.37 -12.51 -18.31
N LEU A 141 -0.64 -12.86 -17.51
CA LEU A 141 -0.98 -14.24 -17.17
C LEU A 141 -1.73 -14.97 -18.30
N GLY A 142 -2.11 -14.26 -19.37
CA GLY A 142 -3.02 -14.79 -20.39
C GLY A 142 -4.45 -15.07 -19.91
N ASP A 143 -4.70 -14.94 -18.60
CA ASP A 143 -6.00 -14.98 -17.97
C ASP A 143 -6.45 -13.54 -17.64
N PRO A 144 -7.56 -13.05 -18.20
CA PRO A 144 -8.09 -11.73 -17.87
C PRO A 144 -8.52 -11.58 -16.40
N ASN A 145 -8.70 -12.69 -15.68
CA ASN A 145 -9.00 -12.69 -14.24
C ASN A 145 -7.75 -12.91 -13.37
N GLY A 146 -6.60 -13.12 -14.00
CA GLY A 146 -5.34 -13.33 -13.30
C GLY A 146 -4.86 -12.04 -12.65
N VAL A 147 -4.40 -12.14 -11.40
CA VAL A 147 -3.85 -11.02 -10.65
C VAL A 147 -2.33 -11.03 -10.79
N VAL A 148 -1.77 -10.00 -11.43
CA VAL A 148 -0.33 -9.88 -11.73
C VAL A 148 0.47 -9.23 -10.60
N SER A 149 -0.21 -8.63 -9.63
CA SER A 149 0.37 -7.99 -8.45
C SER A 149 -0.67 -7.96 -7.33
N SER A 150 -0.24 -8.16 -6.09
CA SER A 150 -1.11 -7.95 -4.92
C SER A 150 -0.92 -6.62 -4.20
N PHE A 151 0.01 -5.75 -4.60
CA PHE A 151 0.22 -4.49 -3.87
C PHE A 151 -0.83 -3.41 -4.21
N PRO A 152 -1.40 -2.70 -3.20
CA PRO A 152 -1.36 -3.01 -1.78
C PRO A 152 -2.23 -4.22 -1.42
N SER A 153 -1.80 -5.00 -0.44
CA SER A 153 -2.49 -6.21 0.03
C SER A 153 -2.70 -6.16 1.53
N PHE A 154 -3.87 -6.58 2.00
CA PHE A 154 -4.21 -6.59 3.41
C PHE A 154 -4.71 -7.96 3.87
N GLN A 155 -4.45 -8.30 5.12
CA GLN A 155 -5.00 -9.51 5.73
C GLN A 155 -6.51 -9.35 5.94
N VAL A 156 -7.26 -10.36 5.51
CA VAL A 156 -8.68 -10.48 5.86
C VAL A 156 -8.75 -11.15 7.22
N GLN A 157 -9.11 -10.38 8.24
CA GLN A 157 -9.32 -10.89 9.60
C GLN A 157 -10.79 -11.26 9.79
N ASP A 158 -11.04 -12.51 10.14
CA ASP A 158 -12.38 -13.03 10.41
C ASP A 158 -13.02 -12.34 11.63
N GLY A 159 -14.34 -12.18 11.59
CA GLY A 159 -15.13 -11.74 12.74
C GLY A 159 -15.04 -10.25 13.08
N LEU A 160 -14.36 -9.44 12.26
CA LEU A 160 -14.36 -7.99 12.43
C LEU A 160 -15.61 -7.35 11.81
N PRO A 161 -16.13 -6.27 12.43
CA PRO A 161 -17.22 -5.50 11.84
C PRO A 161 -16.82 -4.99 10.45
N GLU A 162 -17.81 -4.80 9.59
CA GLU A 162 -17.64 -4.27 8.23
C GLU A 162 -16.74 -3.02 8.27
N LYS A 163 -15.57 -3.12 7.65
CA LYS A 163 -14.50 -2.13 7.80
C LYS A 163 -14.72 -0.89 6.94
N GLY A 164 -15.46 -0.98 5.84
CA GLY A 164 -15.76 0.13 4.94
C GLY A 164 -16.15 -0.34 3.53
N PHE A 165 -16.14 0.59 2.58
CA PHE A 165 -16.45 0.31 1.17
C PHE A 165 -15.17 0.28 0.33
N LEU A 166 -15.02 -0.74 -0.51
CA LEU A 166 -13.99 -0.79 -1.54
C LEU A 166 -14.57 -0.30 -2.88
N SER A 167 -13.94 0.69 -3.49
CA SER A 167 -14.24 1.13 -4.84
C SER A 167 -13.07 0.80 -5.75
N ILE A 168 -13.32 0.01 -6.79
CA ILE A 168 -12.34 -0.31 -7.83
C ILE A 168 -12.79 0.41 -9.10
N TYR A 169 -11.89 1.13 -9.78
CA TYR A 169 -12.14 1.90 -11.02
C TYR A 169 -12.98 3.19 -10.89
N GLY A 170 -13.22 3.71 -9.70
CA GLY A 170 -13.74 5.09 -9.51
C GLY A 170 -15.17 5.35 -10.03
N ARG A 171 -15.95 4.33 -10.41
CA ARG A 171 -17.37 4.48 -10.79
C ARG A 171 -18.28 3.76 -9.80
N PHE A 172 -19.04 4.53 -9.01
CA PHE A 172 -20.19 4.03 -8.23
C PHE A 172 -21.38 3.70 -9.15
N LEU A 173 -21.27 2.65 -9.96
CA LEU A 173 -22.39 2.14 -10.75
C LEU A 173 -22.60 0.66 -10.44
N GLY A 174 -23.13 0.39 -9.24
CA GLY A 174 -23.58 -0.94 -8.83
C GLY A 174 -22.74 -1.53 -7.69
N GLN A 175 -23.36 -1.67 -6.52
CA GLN A 175 -22.81 -2.46 -5.43
C GLN A 175 -22.96 -3.96 -5.76
N LYS A 176 -21.90 -4.74 -5.58
CA LYS A 176 -22.04 -6.17 -5.33
C LYS A 176 -21.60 -6.42 -3.91
N ARG A 177 -22.53 -6.80 -3.04
CA ARG A 177 -22.21 -7.30 -1.71
C ARG A 177 -21.42 -8.60 -1.92
N VAL A 178 -20.12 -8.56 -1.67
CA VAL A 178 -19.29 -9.76 -1.66
C VAL A 178 -19.27 -10.25 -0.21
N THR A 179 -20.11 -11.23 0.08
CA THR A 179 -19.97 -12.02 1.29
C THR A 179 -18.84 -13.00 1.04
N ILE A 180 -17.71 -12.85 1.74
CA ILE A 180 -16.68 -13.89 1.77
C ILE A 180 -17.27 -15.03 2.60
N ALA A 181 -17.68 -16.11 1.93
CA ALA A 181 -18.14 -17.32 2.60
C ALA A 181 -16.93 -18.14 3.06
N LYS A 182 -17.10 -18.82 4.20
CA LYS A 182 -16.15 -19.77 4.78
C LYS A 182 -15.75 -20.87 3.81
#